data_AF-A0A5K1K468-F1
#
_entry.id   AF-A0A5K1K468-F1
#
_cell.length_a   1.000
_cell.length_b   1.000
_cell.length_c   1.000
_cell.angle_alpha   90.00
_cell.angle_beta   90.00
_cell.angle_gamma   90.00
#
_symmetry.space_group_name_H-M   'P 1'
#
loop_
_entity.id
_entity.type
_entity.pdbx_description
1 polymer ?
#
loop_
_entity_poly.entity_id
_entity_poly.type
_entity_poly.pdbx_seq_one_letter_code
_entity_poly.pdbx_strand_id
1 'polypeptide(L)'
;VTGVEFAFTFECRHGHGRAHVRLAPDVDGAYRASTVFTELVDLPGHEELTTLPPRDETAKANPHVIIVGAAQTGLQVAARFKRMNIPTLVIDRNARIGDNWRERYPTLILNTTRRHHTFLYQPYPSGWPEFTPRDKVADWLEYYASSQELTVWTNSELKTRPAYDIADHRWDVIVVRNGVEVKLRPAHIVLATGSLGRPTFPDFPGAEAFEGRVMHSSKFPGGALFSGQHTVVVGAGNSSIDVCVDLAENDAASVTMVQRSTSCVMTREFVADQLREVFRDDVPLDVVDFRFSSINLGLYKKMAIEHQDAAWEAHKELHEKLRKAGVSCNLGPDGEGVSPFAMEKGGGYCGFSSPQTPCRRVH
;
A
#
# COMPACT_ATOMS: atom_id res chain seq x y z
N VAL A 1 8.98 13.08 -21.80
CA VAL A 1 9.86 14.25 -21.57
C VAL A 1 11.25 13.97 -22.12
N THR A 2 11.62 14.62 -23.23
CA THR A 2 13.00 14.72 -23.71
C THR A 2 13.73 15.69 -22.79
N GLY A 3 14.58 15.18 -21.90
CA GLY A 3 15.28 15.96 -20.90
C GLY A 3 16.53 15.25 -20.42
N VAL A 4 17.35 15.95 -19.64
CA VAL A 4 18.54 15.39 -19.00
C VAL A 4 18.22 15.15 -17.53
N GLU A 5 18.43 13.93 -17.05
CA GLU A 5 18.32 13.58 -15.64
C GLU A 5 19.71 13.29 -15.08
N PHE A 6 20.00 13.77 -13.87
CA PHE A 6 21.22 13.43 -13.16
C PHE A 6 21.01 13.49 -11.66
N ALA A 7 21.87 12.78 -10.93
CA ALA A 7 21.90 12.79 -9.47
C ALA A 7 23.29 13.16 -8.97
N PHE A 8 23.37 13.76 -7.79
CA PHE A 8 24.63 14.08 -7.12
C PHE A 8 24.46 14.01 -5.61
N THR A 9 25.54 13.72 -4.91
CA THR A 9 25.63 13.83 -3.45
C THR A 9 26.13 15.22 -3.07
N PHE A 10 25.72 15.71 -1.92
CA PHE A 10 26.20 16.99 -1.37
C PHE A 10 26.34 16.88 0.15
N GLU A 11 27.20 17.72 0.71
CA GLU A 11 27.29 17.91 2.15
C GLU A 11 26.72 19.28 2.50
N CYS A 12 25.98 19.36 3.60
CA CYS A 12 25.46 20.62 4.12
C CYS A 12 25.66 20.69 5.63
N ARG A 13 25.39 21.86 6.22
CA ARG A 13 25.51 22.07 7.68
C ARG A 13 24.73 21.06 8.55
N HIS A 14 23.75 20.38 7.96
CA HIS A 14 22.87 19.44 8.65
C HIS A 14 23.23 17.97 8.39
N GLY A 15 24.11 17.67 7.43
CA GLY A 15 24.53 16.30 7.11
C GLY A 15 24.73 16.03 5.63
N HIS A 16 24.86 14.75 5.28
CA HIS A 16 25.06 14.30 3.92
C HIS A 16 23.71 14.13 3.23
N GLY A 17 23.59 14.67 2.04
CA GLY A 17 22.39 14.59 1.22
C GLY A 17 22.67 14.07 -0.18
N ARG A 18 21.58 13.72 -0.86
CA ARG A 18 21.59 13.44 -2.30
C ARG A 18 20.48 14.20 -2.98
N ALA A 19 20.71 14.53 -4.24
CA ALA A 19 19.79 15.28 -5.07
C ALA A 19 19.55 14.55 -6.39
N HIS A 20 18.31 14.65 -6.89
CA HIS A 20 17.92 14.22 -8.22
C HIS A 20 17.33 15.40 -8.98
N VAL A 21 17.88 15.70 -10.16
CA VAL A 21 17.53 16.86 -10.96
C VAL A 21 17.03 16.42 -12.33
N ARG A 22 15.94 17.05 -12.80
CA ARG A 22 15.45 16.90 -14.18
C ARG A 22 15.51 18.24 -14.88
N LEU A 23 16.33 18.32 -15.92
CA LEU A 23 16.40 19.47 -16.79
C LEU A 23 15.53 19.24 -18.02
N ALA A 24 14.75 20.25 -18.38
CA ALA A 24 13.99 20.31 -19.62
C ALA A 24 14.31 21.62 -20.35
N PRO A 25 14.30 21.64 -21.69
CA PRO A 25 14.41 22.90 -22.44
C PRO A 25 13.19 23.78 -22.13
N ASP A 26 13.44 25.04 -21.80
CA ASP A 26 12.42 26.08 -21.66
C ASP A 26 12.08 26.69 -23.04
N VAL A 27 11.13 27.64 -23.09
CA VAL A 27 10.63 28.27 -24.34
C VAL A 27 11.75 28.94 -25.15
N ASP A 28 12.82 29.37 -24.47
CA ASP A 28 14.03 29.96 -25.07
C ASP A 28 15.06 28.92 -25.54
N GLY A 29 14.78 27.62 -25.36
CA GLY A 29 15.69 26.52 -25.65
C GLY A 29 16.77 26.29 -24.60
N ALA A 30 16.84 27.12 -23.55
CA ALA A 30 17.79 26.93 -22.45
C ALA A 30 17.29 25.81 -21.53
N TYR A 31 18.20 24.93 -21.11
CA TYR A 31 17.85 23.88 -20.15
C TYR A 31 17.66 24.50 -18.76
N ARG A 32 16.45 24.33 -18.21
CA ARG A 32 16.13 24.74 -16.84
C ARG A 32 15.72 23.53 -16.01
N ALA A 33 15.96 23.61 -14.71
CA ALA A 33 15.51 22.58 -13.79
C ALA A 33 13.98 22.61 -13.68
N SER A 34 13.35 21.59 -14.25
CA SER A 34 11.92 21.34 -14.08
C SER A 34 11.60 20.83 -12.68
N THR A 35 12.49 20.01 -12.11
CA THR A 35 12.42 19.52 -10.74
C THR A 35 13.81 19.39 -10.14
N VAL A 36 13.94 19.77 -8.87
CA VAL A 36 15.09 19.50 -8.01
C VAL A 36 14.55 18.85 -6.74
N PHE A 37 14.86 17.58 -6.54
CA PHE A 37 14.53 16.85 -5.33
C PHE A 37 15.80 16.67 -4.52
N THR A 38 15.76 17.05 -3.24
CA THR A 38 16.87 16.87 -2.31
C THR A 38 16.37 16.08 -1.11
N GLU A 39 17.18 15.13 -0.65
CA GLU A 39 16.93 14.43 0.59
C GLU A 39 18.20 14.37 1.43
N LEU A 40 18.01 14.39 2.75
CA LEU A 40 19.07 14.14 3.70
C LEU A 40 19.16 12.62 3.90
N VAL A 41 20.35 12.06 3.71
CA VAL A 41 20.62 10.63 3.81
C VAL A 41 20.89 10.26 5.26
N ASP A 42 21.79 11.01 5.90
CA ASP A 42 22.18 10.82 7.29
C ASP A 42 22.56 12.14 7.97
N LEU A 43 22.68 12.07 9.30
CA LEU A 43 23.18 13.14 10.15
C LEU A 43 24.59 12.76 10.62
N PRO A 44 25.54 13.71 10.68
CA PRO A 44 26.89 13.41 11.13
C PRO A 44 26.89 12.83 12.56
N GLY A 45 27.52 11.66 12.74
CA GLY A 45 27.57 10.94 14.01
C GLY A 45 26.31 10.12 14.36
N HIS A 46 25.32 10.10 13.47
CA HIS A 46 24.09 9.31 13.58
C HIS A 46 23.80 8.55 12.27
N GLU A 47 24.86 8.17 11.55
CA GLU A 47 24.77 7.37 10.33
C GLU A 47 24.17 5.99 10.62
N GLU A 48 23.53 5.40 9.60
CA GLU A 48 22.95 4.07 9.73
C GLU A 48 24.03 3.00 9.97
N LEU A 49 23.79 2.15 10.96
CA LEU A 49 24.66 1.02 11.27
C LEU A 49 24.69 0.02 10.11
N THR A 50 25.90 -0.37 9.73
CA THR A 50 26.14 -1.39 8.71
C THR A 50 25.76 -2.79 9.21
N THR A 51 26.01 -3.06 10.49
CA THR A 51 25.68 -4.31 11.16
C THR A 51 24.40 -4.18 11.98
N LEU A 52 23.57 -5.21 11.96
CA LEU A 52 22.29 -5.22 12.69
C LEU A 52 22.57 -5.48 14.18
N PRO A 53 22.21 -4.57 15.10
CA PRO A 53 22.37 -4.81 16.53
C PRO A 53 21.38 -5.86 17.04
N PRO A 54 21.65 -6.51 18.20
CA PRO A 54 20.72 -7.43 18.83
C PRO A 54 19.42 -6.72 19.21
N ARG A 55 18.38 -7.49 19.52
CA ARG A 55 17.08 -6.95 19.96
C ARG A 55 17.25 -6.08 21.21
N ASP A 56 16.70 -4.87 21.16
CA ASP A 56 16.66 -3.98 22.32
C ASP A 56 15.42 -4.29 23.16
N GLU A 57 15.65 -5.08 24.21
CA GLU A 57 14.62 -5.43 25.19
C GLU A 57 14.30 -4.26 26.13
N THR A 58 15.19 -3.28 26.27
CA THR A 58 14.97 -2.11 27.14
C THR A 58 13.89 -1.18 26.58
N ALA A 59 13.74 -1.15 25.25
CA ALA A 59 12.67 -0.42 24.57
C ALA A 59 11.26 -0.88 24.97
N LYS A 60 11.09 -2.08 25.55
CA LYS A 60 9.80 -2.54 26.10
C LYS A 60 9.37 -1.77 27.35
N ALA A 61 10.33 -1.26 28.13
CA ALA A 61 10.06 -0.51 29.35
C ALA A 61 10.19 1.01 29.15
N ASN A 62 11.12 1.44 28.29
CA ASN A 62 11.42 2.85 28.06
C ASN A 62 11.72 3.14 26.58
N PRO A 63 10.73 3.04 25.68
CA PRO A 63 10.93 3.36 24.28
C PRO A 63 11.15 4.87 24.10
N HIS A 64 12.03 5.23 23.16
CA HIS A 64 12.12 6.61 22.67
C HIS A 64 11.00 6.88 21.66
N VAL A 65 10.69 5.88 20.82
CA VAL A 65 9.61 5.94 19.83
C VAL A 65 8.65 4.77 20.02
N ILE A 66 7.35 5.06 19.97
CA ILE A 66 6.33 4.01 19.81
C ILE A 66 5.77 4.07 18.38
N ILE A 67 5.71 2.92 17.71
CA ILE A 67 5.13 2.76 16.37
C ILE A 67 3.82 1.99 16.50
N VAL A 68 2.73 2.57 16.03
CA VAL A 68 1.38 1.96 16.09
C VAL A 68 1.07 1.28 14.77
N GLY A 69 1.17 -0.06 14.74
CA GLY A 69 0.94 -0.93 13.59
C GLY A 69 2.21 -1.70 13.19
N ALA A 70 2.14 -3.03 13.14
CA ALA A 70 3.21 -3.95 12.76
C ALA A 70 2.98 -4.59 11.37
N ALA A 71 2.48 -3.79 10.42
CA ALA A 71 2.42 -4.15 9.00
C ALA A 71 3.65 -3.59 8.25
N GLN A 72 3.65 -3.63 6.91
CA GLN A 72 4.81 -3.27 6.09
C GLN A 72 5.40 -1.89 6.40
N THR A 73 4.59 -0.87 6.69
CA THR A 73 5.08 0.47 6.99
C THR A 73 5.76 0.52 8.35
N GLY A 74 5.10 0.03 9.40
CA GLY A 74 5.62 0.13 10.75
C GLY A 74 6.88 -0.71 10.96
N LEU A 75 6.93 -1.92 10.37
CA LEU A 75 8.12 -2.77 10.47
C LEU A 75 9.33 -2.18 9.74
N GLN A 76 9.14 -1.56 8.56
CA GLN A 76 10.26 -0.93 7.83
C GLN A 76 10.78 0.32 8.54
N VAL A 77 9.88 1.14 9.10
CA VAL A 77 10.28 2.28 9.95
C VAL A 77 11.05 1.78 11.18
N ALA A 78 10.57 0.73 11.85
CA ALA A 78 11.25 0.14 12.99
C ALA A 78 12.64 -0.41 12.63
N ALA A 79 12.77 -1.07 11.48
CA ALA A 79 14.06 -1.57 11.00
C ALA A 79 15.07 -0.45 10.75
N ARG A 80 14.61 0.68 10.17
CA ARG A 80 15.46 1.85 9.96
C ARG A 80 15.86 2.51 11.28
N PHE A 81 14.91 2.73 12.19
CA PHE A 81 15.20 3.25 13.53
C PHE A 81 16.15 2.37 14.32
N LYS A 82 16.06 1.06 14.16
CA LYS A 82 17.01 0.13 14.75
C LYS A 82 18.43 0.31 14.20
N ARG A 83 18.59 0.51 12.89
CA ARG A 83 19.90 0.84 12.31
C ARG A 83 20.39 2.24 12.70
N MET A 84 19.51 3.15 13.11
CA MET A 84 19.88 4.45 13.67
C MET A 84 20.08 4.41 15.20
N ASN A 85 20.05 3.24 15.82
CA ASN A 85 20.17 3.05 17.27
C ASN A 85 19.11 3.83 18.10
N ILE A 86 17.89 3.97 17.56
CA ILE A 86 16.77 4.63 18.22
C ILE A 86 15.92 3.58 18.95
N PRO A 87 15.80 3.63 20.30
CA PRO A 87 15.00 2.68 21.07
C PRO A 87 13.53 2.74 20.65
N THR A 88 13.06 1.67 20.03
CA THR A 88 11.76 1.66 19.34
C THR A 88 10.92 0.46 19.78
N LEU A 89 9.66 0.72 20.12
CA LEU A 89 8.66 -0.30 20.38
C LEU A 89 7.55 -0.24 19.32
N VAL A 90 7.33 -1.34 18.62
CA VAL A 90 6.17 -1.49 17.72
C VAL A 90 5.04 -2.16 18.49
N ILE A 91 3.83 -1.64 18.37
CA ILE A 91 2.61 -2.28 18.91
C ILE A 91 1.65 -2.64 17.78
N ASP A 92 0.99 -3.79 17.89
CA ASP A 92 -0.06 -4.21 16.97
C ASP A 92 -1.21 -4.86 17.73
N ARG A 93 -2.44 -4.55 17.32
CA ARG A 93 -3.65 -5.08 17.94
C ARG A 93 -3.88 -6.56 17.64
N ASN A 94 -3.38 -7.05 16.51
CA ASN A 94 -3.59 -8.42 16.08
C ASN A 94 -2.72 -9.37 16.92
N ALA A 95 -3.15 -10.63 17.01
CA ALA A 95 -2.46 -11.63 17.80
C ALA A 95 -1.12 -12.05 17.19
N ARG A 96 -1.06 -12.13 15.86
CA ARG A 96 0.13 -12.49 15.09
C ARG A 96 0.44 -11.40 14.06
N ILE A 97 1.73 -11.12 13.89
CA ILE A 97 2.22 -10.17 12.87
C ILE A 97 1.75 -10.68 11.50
N GLY A 98 1.26 -9.80 10.63
CA GLY A 98 0.77 -10.16 9.30
C GLY A 98 -0.71 -10.60 9.24
N ASP A 99 -1.41 -10.75 10.38
CA ASP A 99 -2.84 -11.08 10.39
C ASP A 99 -3.70 -10.05 9.66
N ASN A 100 -3.23 -8.81 9.54
CA ASN A 100 -3.89 -7.79 8.71
C ASN A 100 -4.01 -8.20 7.23
N TRP A 101 -3.12 -9.07 6.74
CA TRP A 101 -3.18 -9.71 5.44
C TRP A 101 -3.85 -11.07 5.51
N ARG A 102 -3.46 -11.91 6.47
CA ARG A 102 -3.97 -13.28 6.67
C ARG A 102 -5.50 -13.34 6.81
N GLU A 103 -6.11 -12.35 7.45
CA GLU A 103 -7.57 -12.26 7.64
C GLU A 103 -8.36 -11.75 6.42
N ARG A 104 -7.69 -11.34 5.33
CA ARG A 104 -8.38 -10.95 4.09
C ARG A 104 -8.93 -12.19 3.36
N TYR A 105 -9.61 -12.00 2.23
CA TYR A 105 -10.22 -13.12 1.50
C TYR A 105 -9.18 -14.08 0.87
N PRO A 106 -9.48 -15.40 0.82
CA PRO A 106 -8.62 -16.48 0.27
C PRO A 106 -7.81 -16.13 -0.97
N THR A 107 -8.48 -15.56 -1.96
CA THR A 107 -7.96 -15.33 -3.31
C THR A 107 -7.13 -14.05 -3.47
N LEU A 108 -6.93 -13.27 -2.41
CA LEU A 108 -6.20 -12.01 -2.49
C LEU A 108 -4.73 -12.24 -2.89
N ILE A 109 -4.37 -11.66 -4.04
CA ILE A 109 -3.01 -11.55 -4.56
C ILE A 109 -2.72 -10.06 -4.78
N LEU A 110 -1.50 -9.62 -4.48
CA LEU A 110 -1.10 -8.23 -4.68
C LEU A 110 -1.13 -7.85 -6.17
N ASN A 111 -1.61 -6.64 -6.47
CA ASN A 111 -1.74 -6.11 -7.84
C ASN A 111 -0.46 -5.43 -8.36
N THR A 112 0.59 -5.37 -7.54
CA THR A 112 1.89 -4.81 -7.90
C THR A 112 2.95 -5.90 -7.96
N THR A 113 4.02 -5.66 -8.73
CA THR A 113 5.12 -6.63 -8.88
C THR A 113 5.96 -6.70 -7.59
N ARG A 114 6.56 -7.87 -7.34
CA ARG A 114 7.37 -8.14 -6.14
C ARG A 114 8.47 -7.12 -5.89
N ARG A 115 9.02 -6.54 -6.96
CA ARG A 115 10.11 -5.57 -6.90
C ARG A 115 9.63 -4.21 -6.39
N HIS A 116 8.43 -3.79 -6.77
CA HIS A 116 7.81 -2.56 -6.29
C HIS A 116 7.50 -2.61 -4.79
N HIS A 117 7.15 -3.79 -4.25
CA HIS A 117 6.66 -3.93 -2.87
C HIS A 117 7.60 -4.74 -1.95
N THR A 118 8.89 -4.75 -2.26
CA THR A 118 9.90 -5.43 -1.44
C THR A 118 10.25 -4.62 -0.20
N PHE A 119 11.03 -5.22 0.71
CA PHE A 119 11.31 -4.66 2.02
C PHE A 119 12.72 -4.10 2.13
N LEU A 120 12.83 -2.96 2.82
CA LEU A 120 14.11 -2.35 3.19
C LEU A 120 15.00 -3.34 3.96
N TYR A 121 16.29 -3.36 3.62
CA TYR A 121 17.35 -4.24 4.17
C TYR A 121 17.23 -5.73 3.89
N GLN A 122 16.08 -6.23 3.46
CA GLN A 122 15.88 -7.64 3.21
C GLN A 122 14.88 -7.87 2.08
N PRO A 123 15.37 -7.98 0.84
CA PRO A 123 14.50 -8.23 -0.30
C PRO A 123 13.92 -9.66 -0.26
N TYR A 124 12.83 -9.87 -0.99
CA TYR A 124 12.28 -11.22 -1.16
C TYR A 124 13.31 -12.18 -1.79
N PRO A 125 13.22 -13.49 -1.50
CA PRO A 125 14.05 -14.52 -2.15
C PRO A 125 13.85 -14.54 -3.67
N SER A 126 14.85 -15.02 -4.42
CA SER A 126 14.81 -15.05 -5.89
C SER A 126 13.62 -15.83 -6.47
N GLY A 127 13.18 -16.89 -5.79
CA GLY A 127 12.01 -17.71 -6.16
C GLY A 127 10.65 -17.14 -5.72
N TRP A 128 10.60 -15.90 -5.23
CA TRP A 128 9.35 -15.30 -4.78
C TRP A 128 8.39 -15.04 -5.95
N PRO A 129 7.07 -15.29 -5.83
CA PRO A 129 6.12 -15.01 -6.89
C PRO A 129 6.16 -13.54 -7.31
N GLU A 130 5.96 -13.27 -8.60
CA GLU A 130 5.91 -11.88 -9.08
C GLU A 130 4.75 -11.11 -8.46
N PHE A 131 3.57 -11.71 -8.42
CA PHE A 131 2.42 -11.20 -7.69
C PHE A 131 2.25 -12.02 -6.42
N THR A 132 2.34 -11.36 -5.27
CA THR A 132 2.46 -12.08 -3.99
C THR A 132 1.08 -12.39 -3.39
N PRO A 133 0.76 -13.65 -3.08
CA PRO A 133 -0.46 -13.99 -2.34
C PRO A 133 -0.45 -13.42 -0.92
N ARG A 134 -1.63 -13.13 -0.36
CA ARG A 134 -1.73 -12.49 0.97
C ARG A 134 -1.02 -13.26 2.08
N ASP A 135 -1.09 -14.59 2.07
CA ASP A 135 -0.50 -15.42 3.12
C ASP A 135 1.03 -15.36 3.07
N LYS A 136 1.60 -15.29 1.86
CA LYS A 136 3.05 -15.08 1.68
C LYS A 136 3.50 -13.72 2.20
N VAL A 137 2.75 -12.65 1.98
CA VAL A 137 3.05 -11.33 2.58
C VAL A 137 2.99 -11.42 4.10
N ALA A 138 1.94 -12.08 4.62
CA ALA A 138 1.71 -12.21 6.05
C ALA A 138 2.83 -13.00 6.76
N ASP A 139 3.29 -14.11 6.17
CA ASP A 139 4.42 -14.89 6.68
C ASP A 139 5.75 -14.14 6.53
N TRP A 140 5.93 -13.38 5.44
CA TRP A 140 7.11 -12.55 5.26
C TRP A 140 7.23 -11.45 6.31
N LEU A 141 6.13 -10.78 6.67
CA LEU A 141 6.12 -9.75 7.71
C LEU A 141 6.57 -10.30 9.07
N GLU A 142 6.09 -11.48 9.43
CA GLU A 142 6.46 -12.15 10.67
C GLU A 142 7.95 -12.54 10.66
N TYR A 143 8.42 -13.13 9.57
CA TYR A 143 9.82 -13.45 9.38
C TYR A 143 10.70 -12.19 9.43
N TYR A 144 10.31 -11.12 8.73
CA TYR A 144 11.03 -9.84 8.67
C TYR A 144 11.20 -9.21 10.05
N ALA A 145 10.15 -9.25 10.87
CA ALA A 145 10.24 -8.74 12.24
C ALA A 145 11.27 -9.52 13.07
N SER A 146 11.35 -10.84 12.90
CA SER A 146 12.34 -11.66 13.58
C SER A 146 13.75 -11.44 13.02
N SER A 147 13.92 -11.43 11.70
CA SER A 147 15.24 -11.34 11.06
C SER A 147 15.89 -9.97 11.21
N GLN A 148 15.08 -8.91 11.30
CA GLN A 148 15.54 -7.55 11.62
C GLN A 148 15.60 -7.30 13.14
N GLU A 149 15.38 -8.32 13.97
CA GLU A 149 15.46 -8.25 15.43
C GLU A 149 14.59 -7.13 16.04
N LEU A 150 13.38 -6.95 15.51
CA LEU A 150 12.48 -5.86 15.92
C LEU A 150 11.78 -6.18 17.25
N THR A 151 11.62 -5.15 18.08
CA THR A 151 10.88 -5.24 19.34
C THR A 151 9.40 -4.95 19.09
N VAL A 152 8.58 -6.00 19.02
CA VAL A 152 7.14 -5.91 18.71
C VAL A 152 6.29 -6.48 19.85
N TRP A 153 5.22 -5.78 20.22
CA TRP A 153 4.13 -6.29 21.04
C TRP A 153 2.89 -6.52 20.19
N THR A 154 2.45 -7.77 20.08
CA THR A 154 1.13 -8.13 19.54
C THR A 154 0.06 -8.05 20.63
N ASN A 155 -1.22 -8.19 20.26
CA ASN A 155 -2.37 -8.03 21.16
C ASN A 155 -2.30 -6.73 21.99
N SER A 156 -1.84 -5.65 21.34
CA SER A 156 -1.50 -4.39 21.99
C SER A 156 -2.10 -3.20 21.26
N GLU A 157 -2.91 -2.40 21.95
CA GLU A 157 -3.55 -1.21 21.39
C GLU A 157 -3.50 -0.02 22.34
N LEU A 158 -3.63 1.19 21.79
CA LEU A 158 -3.74 2.40 22.60
C LEU A 158 -5.11 2.45 23.28
N LYS A 159 -5.12 2.56 24.62
CA LYS A 159 -6.37 2.66 25.39
C LYS A 159 -7.11 3.97 25.12
N THR A 160 -6.35 5.06 25.12
CA THR A 160 -6.87 6.42 24.99
C THR A 160 -5.98 7.23 24.06
N ARG A 161 -6.47 8.40 23.64
CA ARG A 161 -5.63 9.38 22.95
C ARG A 161 -4.41 9.71 23.82
N PRO A 162 -3.17 9.58 23.30
CA PRO A 162 -1.97 10.01 24.02
C PRO A 162 -2.02 11.50 24.38
N ALA A 163 -1.52 11.84 25.56
CA ALA A 163 -1.37 13.23 26.00
C ALA A 163 0.10 13.65 25.84
N TYR A 164 0.35 14.87 25.37
CA TYR A 164 1.72 15.39 25.25
C TYR A 164 2.05 16.30 26.42
N ASP A 165 3.14 15.98 27.11
CA ASP A 165 3.73 16.80 28.17
C ASP A 165 4.78 17.73 27.55
N ILE A 166 4.49 19.04 27.63
CA ILE A 166 5.36 20.09 27.09
C ILE A 166 6.62 20.26 27.94
N ALA A 167 6.56 20.02 29.25
CA ALA A 167 7.70 20.23 30.15
C ALA A 167 8.78 19.15 29.94
N ASP A 168 8.34 17.90 29.77
CA ASP A 168 9.23 16.75 29.60
C ASP A 168 9.50 16.39 28.12
N HIS A 169 8.84 17.07 27.18
CA HIS A 169 8.88 16.76 25.73
C HIS A 169 8.57 15.29 25.42
N ARG A 170 7.59 14.71 26.12
CA ARG A 170 7.23 13.29 26.04
C ARG A 170 5.72 13.09 26.01
N TRP A 171 5.31 11.96 25.47
CA TRP A 171 3.92 11.54 25.43
C TRP A 171 3.60 10.64 26.61
N ASP A 172 2.47 10.83 27.27
CA ASP A 172 1.89 9.85 28.17
C ASP A 172 0.99 8.91 27.36
N VAL A 173 1.42 7.64 27.26
CA VAL A 173 0.77 6.60 26.46
C VAL A 173 0.35 5.47 27.37
N ILE A 174 -0.93 5.05 27.24
CA ILE A 174 -1.45 3.85 27.89
C ILE A 174 -1.72 2.81 26.81
N VAL A 175 -0.95 1.71 26.85
CA VAL A 175 -1.12 0.55 25.97
C VAL A 175 -1.85 -0.54 26.75
N VAL A 176 -2.92 -1.10 26.20
CA VAL A 176 -3.53 -2.33 26.70
C VAL A 176 -2.89 -3.49 25.98
N ARG A 177 -2.06 -4.28 26.66
CA ARG A 177 -1.37 -5.45 26.13
C ARG A 177 -1.90 -6.71 26.79
N ASN A 178 -2.47 -7.63 26.01
CA ASN A 178 -3.09 -8.86 26.55
C ASN A 178 -4.10 -8.55 27.69
N GLY A 179 -4.86 -7.46 27.58
CA GLY A 179 -5.79 -7.00 28.61
C GLY A 179 -5.15 -6.28 29.81
N VAL A 180 -3.82 -6.14 29.86
CA VAL A 180 -3.10 -5.46 30.94
C VAL A 180 -2.65 -4.07 30.50
N GLU A 181 -2.92 -3.06 31.31
CA GLU A 181 -2.49 -1.69 31.04
C GLU A 181 -1.01 -1.49 31.37
N VAL A 182 -0.28 -0.94 30.40
CA VAL A 182 1.12 -0.55 30.53
C VAL A 182 1.24 0.94 30.18
N LYS A 183 1.83 1.71 31.10
CA LYS A 183 2.13 3.12 30.90
C LYS A 183 3.52 3.27 30.31
N LEU A 184 3.64 4.06 29.25
CA LEU A 184 4.90 4.34 28.55
C LEU A 184 5.02 5.85 28.33
N ARG A 185 6.26 6.36 28.33
CA ARG A 185 6.55 7.78 28.08
C ARG A 185 7.50 8.02 26.88
N PRO A 186 7.13 7.68 25.63
CA PRO A 186 7.99 7.92 24.48
C PRO A 186 8.10 9.40 24.12
N ALA A 187 9.18 9.81 23.44
CA ALA A 187 9.33 11.15 22.90
C ALA A 187 8.52 11.33 21.59
N HIS A 188 8.38 10.25 20.81
CA HIS A 188 7.70 10.28 19.53
C HIS A 188 6.69 9.13 19.36
N ILE A 189 5.63 9.40 18.60
CA ILE A 189 4.63 8.43 18.19
C ILE A 189 4.58 8.42 16.65
N VAL A 190 4.77 7.24 16.05
CA VAL A 190 4.58 7.02 14.60
C VAL A 190 3.30 6.25 14.39
N LEU A 191 2.39 6.80 13.57
CA LEU A 191 1.16 6.12 13.18
C LEU A 191 1.40 5.35 11.89
N ALA A 192 1.42 4.02 11.99
CA ALA A 192 1.55 3.08 10.88
C ALA A 192 0.30 2.19 10.76
N THR A 193 -0.88 2.77 11.02
CA THR A 193 -2.17 2.07 11.14
C THR A 193 -2.81 1.71 9.79
N GLY A 194 -2.14 1.99 8.68
CA GLY A 194 -2.67 1.84 7.33
C GLY A 194 -3.64 2.95 6.91
N SER A 195 -3.96 3.00 5.62
CA SER A 195 -4.89 3.96 5.02
C SER A 195 -6.33 3.45 4.91
N LEU A 196 -6.52 2.13 5.03
CA LEU A 196 -7.84 1.49 4.97
C LEU A 196 -8.46 1.48 6.37
N GLY A 197 -9.48 2.33 6.55
CA GLY A 197 -10.17 2.53 7.82
C GLY A 197 -11.11 1.38 8.22
N ARG A 198 -12.00 1.67 9.17
CA ARG A 198 -13.04 0.73 9.61
C ARG A 198 -13.96 0.36 8.42
N PRO A 199 -14.46 -0.88 8.35
CA PRO A 199 -15.49 -1.26 7.39
C PRO A 199 -16.66 -0.28 7.43
N THR A 200 -17.05 0.22 6.27
CA THR A 200 -18.20 1.12 6.13
C THR A 200 -19.35 0.32 5.52
N PHE A 201 -20.43 0.16 6.26
CA PHE A 201 -21.69 -0.32 5.72
C PHE A 201 -22.52 0.88 5.24
N PRO A 202 -23.00 0.89 4.01
CA PRO A 202 -24.02 1.85 3.59
C PRO A 202 -25.35 1.55 4.29
N ASP A 203 -26.09 2.59 4.63
CA ASP A 203 -27.45 2.47 5.15
C ASP A 203 -28.41 2.19 4.00
N PHE A 204 -29.10 1.04 4.05
CA PHE A 204 -30.13 0.68 3.08
C PHE A 204 -31.51 0.71 3.75
N PRO A 205 -32.45 1.54 3.26
CA PRO A 205 -33.83 1.46 3.70
C PRO A 205 -34.42 0.06 3.46
N GLY A 206 -34.98 -0.57 4.49
CA GLY A 206 -35.56 -1.92 4.39
C GLY A 206 -34.55 -3.06 4.50
N ALA A 207 -33.29 -2.80 4.91
CA ALA A 207 -32.28 -3.83 5.11
C ALA A 207 -32.72 -4.93 6.07
N GLU A 208 -33.53 -4.58 7.07
CA GLU A 208 -34.08 -5.48 8.08
C GLU A 208 -35.05 -6.53 7.52
N ALA A 209 -35.64 -6.29 6.35
CA ALA A 209 -36.52 -7.24 5.68
C ALA A 209 -35.74 -8.28 4.86
N PHE A 210 -34.44 -8.10 4.66
CA PHE A 210 -33.62 -9.06 3.92
C PHE A 210 -33.21 -10.23 4.81
N GLU A 211 -33.76 -11.41 4.52
CA GLU A 211 -33.49 -12.64 5.28
C GLU A 211 -32.18 -13.34 4.88
N GLY A 212 -31.50 -12.83 3.84
CA GLY A 212 -30.23 -13.38 3.36
C GLY A 212 -29.02 -12.93 4.19
N ARG A 213 -27.87 -13.53 3.87
CA ARG A 213 -26.60 -13.21 4.54
C ARG A 213 -26.01 -11.91 4.01
N VAL A 214 -25.78 -10.95 4.89
CA VAL A 214 -25.12 -9.67 4.58
C VAL A 214 -23.75 -9.62 5.27
N MET A 215 -22.71 -9.22 4.55
CA MET A 215 -21.37 -9.02 5.10
C MET A 215 -20.56 -7.98 4.32
N HIS A 216 -19.56 -7.40 4.96
CA HIS A 216 -18.57 -6.55 4.29
C HIS A 216 -17.45 -7.41 3.70
N SER A 217 -16.79 -6.94 2.64
CA SER A 217 -15.70 -7.66 1.95
C SER A 217 -14.54 -8.06 2.87
N SER A 218 -14.32 -7.32 3.95
CA SER A 218 -13.31 -7.64 4.98
C SER A 218 -13.63 -8.90 5.80
N LYS A 219 -14.84 -9.44 5.69
CA LYS A 219 -15.29 -10.68 6.33
C LYS A 219 -15.69 -11.75 5.30
N PHE A 220 -15.40 -11.51 4.02
CA PHE A 220 -15.70 -12.45 2.96
C PHE A 220 -14.81 -13.70 3.08
N PRO A 221 -15.40 -14.90 3.29
CA PRO A 221 -14.64 -16.11 3.57
C PRO A 221 -14.13 -16.83 2.31
N GLY A 222 -14.44 -16.32 1.11
CA GLY A 222 -14.20 -16.98 -0.18
C GLY A 222 -15.49 -17.44 -0.86
N GLY A 223 -15.43 -17.63 -2.18
CA GLY A 223 -16.57 -17.90 -3.04
C GLY A 223 -17.23 -19.27 -2.85
N ALA A 224 -16.47 -20.28 -2.43
CA ALA A 224 -16.94 -21.67 -2.29
C ALA A 224 -18.22 -21.82 -1.42
N LEU A 225 -18.38 -20.98 -0.39
CA LEU A 225 -19.55 -21.01 0.50
C LEU A 225 -20.84 -20.44 -0.12
N PHE A 226 -20.79 -20.00 -1.37
CA PHE A 226 -21.89 -19.37 -2.10
C PHE A 226 -22.23 -20.11 -3.40
N SER A 227 -21.68 -21.31 -3.61
CA SER A 227 -22.04 -22.16 -4.74
C SER A 227 -23.56 -22.37 -4.80
N GLY A 228 -24.14 -22.21 -5.99
CA GLY A 228 -25.58 -22.28 -6.23
C GLY A 228 -26.41 -21.11 -5.67
N GLN A 229 -25.80 -20.10 -5.05
CA GLN A 229 -26.52 -18.96 -4.48
C GLN A 229 -26.58 -17.75 -5.42
N HIS A 230 -27.62 -16.93 -5.26
CA HIS A 230 -27.70 -15.62 -5.90
C HIS A 230 -27.03 -14.58 -5.01
N THR A 231 -26.04 -13.87 -5.55
CA THR A 231 -25.20 -12.94 -4.80
C THR A 231 -25.24 -11.54 -5.39
N VAL A 232 -25.26 -10.54 -4.50
CA VAL A 232 -25.19 -9.12 -4.86
C VAL A 232 -23.97 -8.51 -4.17
N VAL A 233 -23.07 -7.94 -4.96
CA VAL A 233 -21.85 -7.26 -4.50
C VAL A 233 -22.03 -5.76 -4.69
N VAL A 234 -22.08 -5.02 -3.59
CA VAL A 234 -22.24 -3.56 -3.62
C VAL A 234 -20.88 -2.87 -3.64
N GLY A 235 -20.62 -2.08 -4.68
CA GLY A 235 -19.35 -1.41 -4.92
C GLY A 235 -18.65 -1.90 -6.18
N ALA A 236 -17.73 -1.08 -6.70
CA ALA A 236 -16.97 -1.36 -7.92
C ALA A 236 -15.49 -0.95 -7.76
N GLY A 237 -14.89 -1.29 -6.61
CA GLY A 237 -13.44 -1.20 -6.41
C GLY A 237 -12.77 -2.57 -6.53
N ASN A 238 -11.43 -2.62 -6.36
CA ASN A 238 -10.65 -3.87 -6.43
C ASN A 238 -11.28 -5.04 -5.67
N SER A 239 -11.61 -4.86 -4.38
CA SER A 239 -12.20 -5.94 -3.58
C SER A 239 -13.56 -6.42 -4.09
N SER A 240 -14.37 -5.54 -4.70
CA SER A 240 -15.67 -5.96 -5.27
C SER A 240 -15.45 -6.86 -6.48
N ILE A 241 -14.49 -6.53 -7.34
CA ILE A 241 -14.17 -7.34 -8.53
C ILE A 241 -13.58 -8.68 -8.12
N ASP A 242 -12.62 -8.70 -7.20
CA ASP A 242 -12.03 -9.96 -6.70
C ASP A 242 -13.10 -10.88 -6.13
N VAL A 243 -14.04 -10.33 -5.34
CA VAL A 243 -15.17 -11.08 -4.79
C VAL A 243 -16.10 -11.58 -5.89
N CYS A 244 -16.43 -10.75 -6.88
CA CYS A 244 -17.28 -11.17 -8.00
C CYS A 244 -16.65 -12.30 -8.83
N VAL A 245 -15.35 -12.21 -9.11
CA VAL A 245 -14.59 -13.24 -9.83
C VAL A 245 -14.56 -14.52 -9.01
N ASP A 246 -14.22 -14.45 -7.72
CA ASP A 246 -14.19 -15.61 -6.84
C ASP A 246 -15.57 -16.28 -6.71
N LEU A 247 -16.65 -15.51 -6.63
CA LEU A 247 -18.02 -16.04 -6.64
C LEU A 247 -18.39 -16.72 -7.96
N ALA A 248 -18.00 -16.12 -9.10
CA ALA A 248 -18.27 -16.67 -10.42
C ALA A 248 -17.46 -17.96 -10.69
N GLU A 249 -16.21 -18.03 -10.24
CA GLU A 249 -15.35 -19.21 -10.35
C GLU A 249 -15.76 -20.34 -9.40
N ASN A 250 -16.54 -20.05 -8.37
CA ASN A 250 -17.07 -21.03 -7.40
C ASN A 250 -18.57 -21.32 -7.60
N ASP A 251 -19.05 -21.25 -8.85
CA ASP A 251 -20.39 -21.69 -9.25
C ASP A 251 -21.56 -21.01 -8.51
N ALA A 252 -21.43 -19.73 -8.13
CA ALA A 252 -22.59 -18.97 -7.68
C ALA A 252 -23.66 -18.93 -8.78
N ALA A 253 -24.94 -19.17 -8.44
CA ALA A 253 -26.03 -19.20 -9.41
C ALA A 253 -26.21 -17.86 -10.14
N SER A 254 -25.93 -16.75 -9.47
CA SER A 254 -25.74 -15.45 -10.11
C SER A 254 -24.84 -14.53 -9.29
N VAL A 255 -24.09 -13.69 -10.00
CA VAL A 255 -23.28 -12.61 -9.39
C VAL A 255 -23.70 -11.29 -10.00
N THR A 256 -24.20 -10.38 -9.17
CA THR A 256 -24.62 -9.03 -9.58
C THR A 256 -23.78 -7.99 -8.88
N MET A 257 -23.09 -7.14 -9.64
CA MET A 257 -22.30 -6.03 -9.09
C MET A 257 -23.09 -4.73 -9.20
N VAL A 258 -23.26 -4.03 -8.07
CA VAL A 258 -23.95 -2.73 -8.00
C VAL A 258 -22.91 -1.61 -7.99
N GLN A 259 -22.90 -0.84 -9.07
CA GLN A 259 -21.96 0.26 -9.28
C GLN A 259 -22.68 1.61 -9.18
N ARG A 260 -22.26 2.47 -8.25
CA ARG A 260 -22.77 3.85 -8.11
C ARG A 260 -22.12 4.82 -9.10
N SER A 261 -20.81 4.72 -9.28
CA SER A 261 -20.00 5.62 -10.09
C SER A 261 -19.04 4.82 -10.95
N THR A 262 -18.63 5.39 -12.09
CA THR A 262 -17.62 4.80 -12.97
C THR A 262 -16.32 4.46 -12.22
N SER A 263 -15.62 3.43 -12.69
CA SER A 263 -14.36 2.96 -12.10
C SER A 263 -13.21 3.06 -13.11
N CYS A 264 -12.02 3.43 -12.64
CA CYS A 264 -10.81 3.39 -13.45
C CYS A 264 -10.35 1.94 -13.62
N VAL A 265 -10.37 1.40 -14.84
CA VAL A 265 -10.15 -0.03 -15.09
C VAL A 265 -8.96 -0.23 -16.03
N MET A 266 -7.94 -0.95 -15.56
CA MET A 266 -6.80 -1.37 -16.37
C MET A 266 -6.49 -2.85 -16.12
N THR A 267 -5.81 -3.52 -17.06
CA THR A 267 -5.34 -4.89 -16.84
C THR A 267 -4.17 -4.89 -15.87
N ARG A 268 -4.04 -5.96 -15.07
CA ARG A 268 -2.88 -6.14 -14.20
C ARG A 268 -1.59 -6.20 -15.01
N GLU A 269 -1.62 -6.84 -16.17
CA GLU A 269 -0.45 -7.01 -17.04
C GLU A 269 0.08 -5.65 -17.55
N PHE A 270 -0.80 -4.74 -17.98
CA PHE A 270 -0.38 -3.40 -18.41
C PHE A 270 0.23 -2.60 -17.25
N VAL A 271 -0.39 -2.65 -16.06
CA VAL A 271 0.16 -1.99 -14.87
C VAL A 271 1.50 -2.62 -14.47
N ALA A 272 1.63 -3.94 -14.58
CA ALA A 272 2.86 -4.65 -14.29
C ALA A 272 4.00 -4.30 -15.27
N ASP A 273 3.70 -4.15 -16.56
CA ASP A 273 4.67 -3.69 -17.55
C ASP A 273 5.20 -2.29 -17.22
N GLN A 274 4.29 -1.35 -16.89
CA GLN A 274 4.71 -0.03 -16.41
C GLN A 274 5.60 -0.12 -15.15
N LEU A 275 5.25 -1.00 -14.22
CA LEU A 275 6.06 -1.22 -13.02
C LEU A 275 7.42 -1.85 -13.35
N ARG A 276 7.54 -2.73 -14.34
CA ARG A 276 8.83 -3.32 -14.76
C ARG A 276 9.72 -2.27 -15.45
N GLU A 277 9.12 -1.34 -16.19
CA GLU A 277 9.85 -0.24 -16.82
C GLU A 277 10.40 0.76 -15.80
N VAL A 278 9.65 1.01 -14.71
CA VAL A 278 10.10 1.88 -13.61
C VAL A 278 11.09 1.13 -12.71
N PHE A 279 10.68 -0.03 -12.20
CA PHE A 279 11.43 -0.91 -11.33
C PHE A 279 12.15 -1.98 -12.13
N ARG A 280 13.18 -1.55 -12.86
CA ARG A 280 14.00 -2.45 -13.68
C ARG A 280 14.93 -3.30 -12.84
N ASP A 281 15.17 -4.53 -13.30
CA ASP A 281 16.03 -5.48 -12.60
C ASP A 281 17.53 -5.16 -12.67
N ASP A 282 17.96 -4.44 -13.70
CA ASP A 282 19.36 -4.09 -13.96
C ASP A 282 19.85 -2.86 -13.18
N VAL A 283 18.95 -2.14 -12.51
CA VAL A 283 19.27 -0.97 -11.69
C VAL A 283 19.06 -1.30 -10.21
N PRO A 284 20.01 -0.95 -9.31
CA PRO A 284 19.81 -1.11 -7.86
C PRO A 284 18.50 -0.48 -7.39
N LEU A 285 17.77 -1.20 -6.53
CA LEU A 285 16.43 -0.78 -6.15
C LEU A 285 16.40 0.55 -5.40
N ASP A 286 17.39 0.81 -4.55
CA ASP A 286 17.53 2.07 -3.82
C ASP A 286 17.69 3.29 -4.74
N VAL A 287 18.33 3.09 -5.91
CA VAL A 287 18.46 4.11 -6.96
C VAL A 287 17.13 4.32 -7.67
N VAL A 288 16.41 3.24 -7.97
CA VAL A 288 15.06 3.33 -8.57
C VAL A 288 14.09 4.02 -7.62
N ASP A 289 14.04 3.61 -6.36
CA ASP A 289 13.15 4.18 -5.33
C ASP A 289 13.41 5.67 -5.16
N PHE A 290 14.69 6.07 -5.12
CA PHE A 290 15.10 7.47 -5.06
C PHE A 290 14.65 8.25 -6.30
N ARG A 291 14.91 7.71 -7.50
CA ARG A 291 14.49 8.33 -8.77
C ARG A 291 12.97 8.46 -8.85
N PHE A 292 12.22 7.45 -8.42
CA PHE A 292 10.75 7.48 -8.41
C PHE A 292 10.21 8.48 -7.40
N SER A 293 10.77 8.51 -6.18
CA SER A 293 10.37 9.44 -5.11
C SER A 293 10.60 10.91 -5.48
N SER A 294 11.55 11.19 -6.37
CA SER A 294 11.80 12.53 -6.88
C SER A 294 10.75 13.05 -7.87
N ILE A 295 9.81 12.21 -8.32
CA ILE A 295 8.73 12.61 -9.23
C ILE A 295 7.57 13.16 -8.40
N ASN A 296 7.29 14.47 -8.53
CA ASN A 296 6.12 15.07 -7.90
C ASN A 296 4.82 14.48 -8.50
N LEU A 297 3.79 14.26 -7.66
CA LEU A 297 2.48 13.74 -8.06
C LEU A 297 1.85 14.49 -9.25
N GLY A 298 1.97 15.82 -9.31
CA GLY A 298 1.44 16.61 -10.42
C GLY A 298 2.18 16.37 -11.74
N LEU A 299 3.50 16.14 -11.68
CA LEU A 299 4.29 15.75 -12.86
C LEU A 299 3.94 14.31 -13.27
N TYR A 300 3.84 13.40 -12.29
CA TYR A 300 3.46 12.02 -12.54
C TYR A 300 2.10 11.91 -13.24
N LYS A 301 1.10 12.67 -12.78
CA LYS A 301 -0.22 12.75 -13.42
C LYS A 301 -0.14 13.26 -14.86
N LYS A 302 0.59 14.35 -15.12
CA LYS A 302 0.76 14.88 -16.48
C LYS A 302 1.41 13.85 -17.42
N MET A 303 2.47 13.20 -16.95
CA MET A 303 3.12 12.13 -17.72
C MET A 303 2.14 10.99 -18.03
N ALA A 304 1.28 10.61 -17.09
CA ALA A 304 0.30 9.56 -17.34
C ALA A 304 -0.78 9.99 -18.37
N ILE A 305 -1.29 11.23 -18.27
CA ILE A 305 -2.26 11.79 -19.21
C ILE A 305 -1.69 11.89 -20.64
N GLU A 306 -0.40 12.19 -20.79
CA GLU A 306 0.28 12.19 -22.10
C GLU A 306 0.25 10.82 -22.79
N HIS A 307 0.18 9.73 -22.02
CA HIS A 307 0.16 8.35 -22.54
C HIS A 307 -1.27 7.73 -22.53
N GLN A 308 -2.31 8.55 -22.30
CA GLN A 308 -3.68 8.04 -22.15
C GLN A 308 -4.21 7.35 -23.40
N ASP A 309 -3.83 7.80 -24.61
CA ASP A 309 -4.34 7.23 -25.86
C ASP A 309 -3.85 5.80 -26.07
N ALA A 310 -2.56 5.56 -25.78
CA ALA A 310 -1.99 4.22 -25.80
C ALA A 310 -2.65 3.32 -24.75
N ALA A 311 -2.96 3.88 -23.57
CA ALA A 311 -3.70 3.16 -22.54
C ALA A 311 -5.14 2.85 -22.99
N TRP A 312 -5.84 3.77 -23.67
CA TRP A 312 -7.19 3.52 -24.20
C TRP A 312 -7.19 2.39 -25.23
N GLU A 313 -6.26 2.41 -26.17
CA GLU A 313 -6.19 1.36 -27.19
C GLU A 313 -5.80 0.01 -26.61
N ALA A 314 -4.85 -0.03 -25.67
CA ALA A 314 -4.47 -1.28 -25.01
C ALA A 314 -5.64 -1.95 -24.24
N HIS A 315 -6.63 -1.18 -23.80
CA HIS A 315 -7.76 -1.67 -23.00
C HIS A 315 -9.10 -1.70 -23.74
N LYS A 316 -9.11 -1.38 -25.04
CA LYS A 316 -10.34 -1.23 -25.83
C LYS A 316 -11.25 -2.45 -25.77
N GLU A 317 -10.72 -3.63 -26.06
CA GLU A 317 -11.50 -4.88 -26.06
C GLU A 317 -12.06 -5.21 -24.66
N LEU A 318 -11.27 -5.00 -23.61
CA LEU A 318 -11.70 -5.19 -22.23
C LEU A 318 -12.86 -4.24 -21.89
N HIS A 319 -12.70 -2.96 -22.19
CA HIS A 319 -13.71 -1.94 -21.90
C HIS A 319 -14.99 -2.16 -22.70
N GLU A 320 -14.92 -2.59 -23.95
CA GLU A 320 -16.09 -2.98 -24.74
C GLU A 320 -16.85 -4.16 -24.11
N LYS A 321 -16.14 -5.21 -23.68
CA LYS A 321 -16.74 -6.35 -22.98
C LYS A 321 -17.41 -5.92 -21.67
N LEU A 322 -16.72 -5.08 -20.87
CA LEU A 322 -17.24 -4.57 -19.61
C LEU A 322 -18.47 -3.69 -19.80
N ARG A 323 -18.45 -2.78 -20.78
CA ARG A 323 -19.60 -1.93 -21.12
C ARG A 323 -20.79 -2.75 -21.60
N LYS A 324 -20.55 -3.78 -22.44
CA LYS A 324 -21.59 -4.73 -22.88
C LYS A 324 -22.19 -5.51 -21.70
N ALA A 325 -21.41 -5.79 -20.67
CA ALA A 325 -21.87 -6.44 -19.44
C ALA A 325 -22.56 -5.46 -18.46
N GLY A 326 -22.54 -4.15 -18.76
CA GLY A 326 -23.21 -3.10 -18.00
C GLY A 326 -22.31 -2.35 -17.00
N VAL A 327 -21.00 -2.60 -17.01
CA VAL A 327 -20.01 -1.92 -16.16
C VAL A 327 -19.61 -0.58 -16.77
N SER A 328 -19.65 0.49 -15.97
CA SER A 328 -19.15 1.81 -16.34
C SER A 328 -17.67 1.91 -16.02
N CYS A 329 -16.83 2.07 -17.04
CA CYS A 329 -15.37 2.14 -16.90
C CYS A 329 -14.79 3.40 -17.56
N ASN A 330 -13.69 3.89 -16.98
CA ASN A 330 -12.85 4.97 -17.50
C ASN A 330 -11.35 4.64 -17.29
N LEU A 331 -10.47 5.57 -17.66
CA LEU A 331 -9.03 5.55 -17.34
C LEU A 331 -8.66 6.67 -16.35
N GLY A 332 -9.52 6.92 -15.37
CA GLY A 332 -9.44 8.12 -14.52
C GLY A 332 -10.26 9.28 -15.11
N PRO A 333 -10.70 10.25 -14.29
CA PRO A 333 -11.45 11.42 -14.74
C PRO A 333 -10.73 12.25 -15.82
N ASP A 334 -9.40 12.30 -15.77
CA ASP A 334 -8.55 13.10 -16.65
C ASP A 334 -7.77 12.23 -17.65
N GLY A 335 -7.99 10.91 -17.66
CA GLY A 335 -7.20 9.95 -18.45
C GLY A 335 -5.85 9.59 -17.82
N GLU A 336 -5.67 9.86 -16.53
CA GLU A 336 -4.42 9.66 -15.80
C GLU A 336 -4.09 8.20 -15.44
N GLY A 337 -5.01 7.26 -15.68
CA GLY A 337 -4.84 5.84 -15.38
C GLY A 337 -4.96 5.49 -13.90
N VAL A 338 -4.67 4.22 -13.57
CA VAL A 338 -4.91 3.66 -12.24
C VAL A 338 -3.94 4.20 -11.18
N SER A 339 -2.65 4.33 -11.50
CA SER A 339 -1.63 4.65 -10.48
C SER A 339 -1.72 6.08 -9.93
N PRO A 340 -1.80 7.15 -10.75
CA PRO A 340 -1.99 8.51 -10.22
C PRO A 340 -3.35 8.68 -9.54
N PHE A 341 -4.41 8.11 -10.12
CA PHE A 341 -5.75 8.16 -9.54
C PHE A 341 -5.82 7.49 -8.16
N ALA A 342 -5.13 6.36 -7.99
CA ALA A 342 -5.01 5.68 -6.70
C ALA A 342 -4.35 6.56 -5.63
N MET A 343 -3.32 7.33 -5.99
CA MET A 343 -2.63 8.25 -5.08
C MET A 343 -3.49 9.47 -4.71
N GLU A 344 -4.34 9.95 -5.62
CA GLU A 344 -5.25 11.09 -5.35
C GLU A 344 -6.48 10.72 -4.51
N LYS A 345 -7.09 9.56 -4.80
CA LYS A 345 -8.40 9.18 -4.22
C LYS A 345 -8.32 8.11 -3.14
N GLY A 346 -7.24 7.32 -3.10
CA GLY A 346 -7.11 6.16 -2.20
C GLY A 346 -8.09 5.01 -2.52
N GLY A 347 -8.80 5.05 -3.67
CA GLY A 347 -9.80 4.06 -4.07
C GLY A 347 -10.50 4.41 -5.39
N GLY A 348 -11.47 3.59 -5.84
CA GLY A 348 -12.24 3.81 -7.08
C GLY A 348 -11.57 3.33 -8.38
N TYR A 349 -10.50 2.57 -8.27
CA TYR A 349 -9.77 1.95 -9.38
C TYR A 349 -9.78 0.42 -9.27
N CYS A 350 -9.49 -0.22 -10.40
CA CYS A 350 -9.62 -1.64 -10.64
C CYS A 350 -8.47 -2.15 -11.54
N GLY A 351 -7.72 -3.14 -11.04
CA GLY A 351 -6.78 -3.95 -11.84
C GLY A 351 -7.35 -5.34 -12.11
N PHE A 352 -7.56 -5.74 -13.36
CA PHE A 352 -8.04 -7.10 -13.67
C PHE A 352 -6.92 -8.14 -13.60
N SER A 353 -7.11 -9.18 -12.78
CA SER A 353 -6.21 -10.33 -12.66
C SER A 353 -6.50 -11.47 -13.64
N SER A 354 -7.65 -11.45 -14.32
CA SER A 354 -8.09 -12.47 -15.29
C SER A 354 -8.89 -11.84 -16.45
N PRO A 355 -8.61 -12.18 -17.71
CA PRO A 355 -9.29 -11.60 -18.88
C PRO A 355 -10.68 -12.21 -19.21
N GLN A 356 -11.24 -13.13 -18.40
CA GLN A 356 -12.28 -14.03 -18.91
C GLN A 356 -13.72 -13.92 -18.36
N THR A 357 -14.03 -13.15 -17.31
CA THR A 357 -15.37 -13.29 -16.68
C THR A 357 -16.13 -11.96 -16.53
N PRO A 358 -17.07 -11.63 -17.43
CA PRO A 358 -17.91 -10.44 -17.31
C PRO A 358 -19.04 -10.64 -16.28
N CYS A 359 -19.11 -9.75 -15.28
CA CYS A 359 -20.24 -9.63 -14.35
C CYS A 359 -21.41 -8.90 -15.01
N ARG A 360 -22.63 -9.45 -14.92
CA ARG A 360 -23.84 -8.80 -15.48
C ARG A 360 -24.42 -7.79 -14.49
N ARG A 361 -24.79 -6.61 -15.00
CA ARG A 361 -25.64 -5.61 -14.32
C ARG A 361 -27.13 -5.91 -14.54
N VAL A 362 -27.94 -5.80 -13.50
CA VAL A 362 -29.40 -5.56 -13.62
C VAL A 362 -29.77 -4.44 -12.65
N HIS A 363 -30.74 -3.63 -13.09
CA HIS A 363 -31.15 -2.30 -12.62
C HIS A 363 -31.14 -2.03 -11.13
#